data_AF-A0A1G2Z7N3-F1
#
_entry.id   AF-A0A1G2Z7N3-F1
#
_cell.length_a   1.000
_cell.length_b   1.000
_cell.length_c   1.000
_cell.angle_alpha   90.00
_cell.angle_beta   90.00
_cell.angle_gamma   90.00
#
_symmetry.space_group_name_H-M   'P 1'
#
loop_
_entity.id
_entity.type
_entity.pdbx_description
1 polymer ?
#
loop_
_entity_poly.entity_id
_entity_poly.type
_entity_poly.pdbx_seq_one_letter_code
_entity_poly.pdbx_strand_id
1 'polypeptide(L)' 'MSHYEQAVEDIPDRDAEHKKDALHRAGKLAFTLGNLKTAEKHLTTLASLDFSYKDVSDLLDKLSELRNNA' A
#
# COMPACT_ATOMS: atom_id res chain seq x y z
N MET A 1 -10.84 23.39 -29.76
CA MET A 1 -11.29 23.14 -28.37
C MET A 1 -10.51 21.93 -27.84
N SER A 2 -9.20 22.09 -27.72
CA SER A 2 -8.20 21.04 -27.48
C SER A 2 -7.86 20.91 -26.00
N HIS A 3 -8.85 20.60 -25.16
CA HIS A 3 -8.63 20.51 -23.71
C HIS A 3 -8.83 19.11 -23.13
N TYR A 4 -9.18 18.11 -23.95
CA TYR A 4 -9.31 16.72 -23.51
C TYR A 4 -8.02 15.91 -23.72
N GLU A 5 -7.24 16.19 -24.77
CA GLU A 5 -6.01 15.45 -25.06
C GLU A 5 -4.88 15.77 -24.07
N GLN A 6 -4.80 17.00 -23.54
CA GLN A 6 -3.84 17.35 -22.48
C GLN A 6 -4.21 16.79 -21.10
N ALA A 7 -5.48 16.41 -20.87
CA ALA A 7 -5.88 15.82 -19.59
C ALA A 7 -5.44 14.36 -19.45
N VAL A 8 -5.02 13.71 -20.55
CA VAL A 8 -4.54 12.32 -20.54
C VAL A 8 -3.03 12.26 -20.30
N GLU A 9 -2.26 13.29 -20.66
CA GLU A 9 -0.83 13.39 -20.33
C GLU A 9 -0.56 13.65 -18.83
N ASP A 10 -1.58 14.08 -18.07
CA ASP A 10 -1.48 14.41 -16.64
C ASP A 10 -1.83 13.24 -15.69
N ILE A 11 -2.11 12.05 -16.23
CA ILE A 11 -2.51 10.87 -15.43
C ILE A 11 -1.55 9.67 -15.59
N PRO A 12 -0.24 9.83 -15.32
CA PRO A 12 0.56 8.69 -14.86
C PRO A 12 0.83 8.72 -13.36
N ASP A 13 0.75 9.89 -12.70
CA ASP A 13 1.09 10.02 -11.27
C ASP A 13 -0.03 9.52 -10.34
N ARG A 14 -1.30 9.71 -10.73
CA ARG A 14 -2.46 9.35 -9.88
C ARG A 14 -2.57 7.84 -9.66
N ASP A 15 -2.16 7.01 -10.62
CA ASP A 15 -2.21 5.56 -10.50
C ASP A 15 -1.19 5.02 -9.48
N ALA A 16 -0.02 5.66 -9.37
CA ALA A 16 1.01 5.25 -8.42
C ALA A 16 0.55 5.51 -6.97
N GLU A 17 0.00 6.69 -6.70
CA GLU A 17 -0.55 7.03 -5.38
C GLU A 17 -1.80 6.21 -5.03
N HIS A 18 -2.72 6.00 -5.98
CA HIS A 18 -3.88 5.16 -5.75
C HIS A 18 -3.51 3.70 -5.51
N LYS A 19 -2.50 3.16 -6.20
CA LYS A 19 -1.96 1.82 -5.91
C LYS A 19 -1.39 1.76 -4.50
N LYS A 20 -0.62 2.79 -4.10
CA LYS A 20 -0.04 2.86 -2.75
C LYS A 20 -1.13 2.84 -1.68
N ASP A 21 -2.16 3.68 -1.85
CA ASP A 21 -3.26 3.77 -0.89
C ASP A 21 -4.12 2.49 -0.88
N ALA A 22 -4.35 1.86 -2.03
CA ALA A 22 -5.05 0.58 -2.14
C ALA A 22 -4.27 -0.55 -1.44
N LEU A 23 -2.95 -0.63 -1.64
CA LEU A 23 -2.10 -1.62 -0.96
C LEU A 23 -2.06 -1.38 0.54
N HIS A 24 -2.02 -0.12 0.99
CA HIS A 24 -2.04 0.25 2.40
C HIS A 24 -3.35 -0.19 3.06
N ARG A 25 -4.49 0.08 2.42
CA ARG A 25 -5.81 -0.35 2.89
C ARG A 25 -5.94 -1.87 2.87
N ALA A 26 -5.46 -2.55 1.83
CA ALA A 26 -5.49 -4.00 1.72
C ALA A 26 -4.65 -4.67 2.83
N GLY A 27 -3.45 -4.13 3.11
CA GLY A 27 -2.59 -4.56 4.20
C GLY A 27 -3.27 -4.40 5.56
N LYS A 28 -3.84 -3.22 5.83
CA LYS A 28 -4.55 -2.92 7.08
C LYS A 28 -5.80 -3.78 7.26
N LEU A 29 -6.55 -4.03 6.19
CA LEU A 29 -7.72 -4.91 6.22
C LEU A 29 -7.32 -6.36 6.51
N ALA A 30 -6.32 -6.89 5.80
CA ALA A 30 -5.81 -8.24 6.04
C ALA A 30 -5.25 -8.40 7.47
N PHE A 31 -4.63 -7.35 8.02
CA PHE A 31 -4.19 -7.29 9.41
C PHE A 31 -5.37 -7.40 10.39
N THR A 32 -6.43 -6.61 10.18
CA THR A 32 -7.64 -6.69 11.03
C THR A 32 -8.39 -8.01 10.91
N LEU A 33 -8.27 -8.70 9.77
CA LEU A 33 -8.84 -10.03 9.54
C LEU A 33 -7.99 -11.17 10.14
N GLY A 34 -6.85 -10.87 10.77
CA GLY A 34 -5.92 -11.89 11.27
C GLY A 34 -5.16 -12.63 10.17
N ASN A 35 -5.26 -12.18 8.92
CA ASN A 35 -4.56 -12.79 7.79
C ASN A 35 -3.18 -12.15 7.61
N LEU A 36 -2.29 -12.48 8.54
CA LEU A 36 -0.95 -11.90 8.63
C LEU A 36 -0.12 -12.11 7.35
N LYS A 37 -0.22 -13.28 6.72
CA LYS A 37 0.48 -13.57 5.44
C LYS A 37 0.08 -12.62 4.32
N THR A 38 -1.22 -12.39 4.16
CA THR A 38 -1.73 -11.50 3.10
C THR A 38 -1.39 -10.04 3.42
N ALA A 39 -1.45 -9.65 4.69
CA ALA A 39 -1.10 -8.32 5.14
C ALA A 39 0.39 -8.01 4.90
N GLU A 40 1.29 -8.93 5.27
CA GLU A 40 2.74 -8.84 5.01
C GLU A 40 3.03 -8.68 3.51
N LYS A 41 2.37 -9.48 2.65
CA LYS A 41 2.56 -9.40 1.20
C LYS A 41 2.18 -8.03 0.63
N HIS A 42 1.03 -7.49 1.03
CA HIS A 42 0.57 -6.18 0.53
C HIS A 42 1.43 -5.03 1.05
N LEU A 43 1.82 -5.06 2.32
CA LEU A 43 2.68 -4.04 2.91
C LEU A 43 4.12 -4.12 2.40
N THR A 44 4.65 -5.31 2.13
CA THR A 44 5.99 -5.48 1.51
C THR A 44 5.98 -4.98 0.07
N THR A 45 4.90 -5.21 -0.68
CA THR A 45 4.73 -4.66 -2.03
C THR A 45 4.66 -3.14 -1.99
N LEU A 46 3.96 -2.57 -1.00
CA LEU A 46 3.90 -1.13 -0.78
C LEU A 46 5.25 -0.55 -0.38
N ALA A 47 5.96 -1.21 0.54
CA ALA A 47 7.30 -0.85 1.00
C ALA A 47 8.33 -0.86 -0.14
N SER A 48 8.19 -1.80 -1.09
CA SER A 48 9.02 -1.87 -2.29
C SER A 48 8.77 -0.71 -3.27
N LEU A 49 7.58 -0.10 -3.20
CA LEU A 49 7.22 1.07 -4.01
C LEU A 49 7.59 2.37 -3.28
N ASP A 50 7.33 2.44 -1.98
CA ASP A 50 7.51 3.61 -1.14
C ASP A 50 7.56 3.21 0.34
N PHE A 51 8.78 3.01 0.86
CA PHE A 51 9.00 2.56 2.24
C PHE A 51 8.63 3.63 3.28
N SER A 52 8.73 4.92 2.92
CA SER A 52 8.37 6.05 3.80
C SER A 52 6.89 6.44 3.70
N TYR A 53 6.07 5.68 2.97
CA TYR A 53 4.67 6.02 2.81
C TYR A 53 3.88 5.71 4.08
N LYS A 54 3.41 6.77 4.76
CA LYS A 54 2.61 6.69 5.99
C LYS A 54 3.36 5.88 7.06
N ASP A 55 2.74 4.81 7.55
CA ASP A 55 3.22 4.00 8.66
C ASP A 55 3.49 2.56 8.20
N VAL A 56 3.95 2.37 6.95
CA VAL A 56 4.18 1.04 6.36
C VAL A 56 5.23 0.25 7.11
N SER A 57 6.31 0.90 7.52
CA SER A 57 7.36 0.33 8.37
C SER A 57 6.81 -0.12 9.72
N ASP A 58 6.06 0.74 10.41
CA ASP A 58 5.39 0.43 11.68
C ASP A 58 4.39 -0.73 11.54
N LEU A 59 3.61 -0.75 10.46
CA LEU A 59 2.66 -1.82 10.18
C LEU A 59 3.35 -3.17 9.90
N LEU A 60 4.49 -3.17 9.19
CA LEU A 60 5.28 -4.37 8.94
C LEU A 60 5.95 -4.88 10.21
N ASP A 61 6.50 -3.99 11.03
CA ASP A 61 7.14 -4.33 12.30
C ASP A 61 6.13 -5.00 13.23
N LYS A 62 4.96 -4.38 13.39
CA LYS A 62 3.84 -4.90 14.19
C LYS A 62 3.29 -6.24 13.67
N LEU A 63 3.33 -6.44 12.35
CA LEU A 63 2.98 -7.71 11.72
C LEU A 63 3.95 -8.81 12.08
N SER A 64 5.24 -8.48 12.05
CA SER A 64 6.33 -9.38 12.41
C SER A 64 6.24 -9.76 13.89
N GLU A 65 5.96 -8.80 14.77
CA GLU A 65 5.71 -9.04 16.19
C GLU A 65 4.51 -9.98 16.41
N LEU A 66 3.37 -9.69 15.78
CA LEU A 66 2.17 -10.54 15.91
C LEU A 66 2.38 -11.94 15.35
N ARG A 67 3.14 -12.08 14.27
CA ARG A 67 3.47 -13.38 13.68
C ARG A 67 4.44 -14.18 14.56
N ASN A 68 5.35 -13.52 15.27
CA ASN A 68 6.27 -14.16 16.19
C ASN A 68 5.60 -14.53 17.53
N ASN A 69 4.52 -13.82 17.88
CA ASN A 69 3.73 -14.04 19.08
C ASN A 69 2.51 -14.96 18.90
N ALA A 70 2.30 -15.52 17.70
CA ALA A 70 1.20 -16.44 17.36
C ALA A 70 1.71 -17.88 17.24
#